data_AF-A0A3N5R5T2-F1
#
_entry.id   AF-A0A3N5R5T2-F1
#
_cell.length_a   1.000
_cell.length_b   1.000
_cell.length_c   1.000
_cell.angle_alpha   90.00
_cell.angle_beta   90.00
_cell.angle_gamma   90.00
#
_symmetry.space_group_name_H-M   'P 1'
#
loop_
_entity.id
_entity.type
_entity.pdbx_description
1 polymer ?
#
loop_
_entity_poly.entity_id
_entity_poly.type
_entity_poly.pdbx_seq_one_letter_code
_entity_poly.pdbx_strand_id
1 'polypeptide(L)'
;MKNLFAKLKSTDYKAFFLAHGEKLGMGLVGLIALTCLAMTRWSGYEKTPVQMEDQAKKVQATLQSNRWPQEELAKFALVTSEAQVNRYLASLDPAAYEFQIPLSPKLNVYRKPADEPEVLPPLELIARDIEFTVIEVLEDQLASADDATAAGSGKSAEREKASEKKSADKKSDKKKGGDLDELASSTEGSDSLMPGISASLRSRGYRANVIVAVVPRRAQLERLKKALHLSTLAQADAALIYNNFKMERQRAVPGADPWSGKWQTVSLQTALDLLDSVELEEADLVPAEYTDAVFTMHPPRRIDNEWDDRVIVHPRIPTLTAQERAEEEARNAAAAELLEDEDEEGGRKRGGLARGQRDAKRMRQSATNRSGEDGFSGAMQGFLGGSSRPRSGLAGAGGAMAGMGGAAMGGMGGGMGAGGMSRPPAGA
;
A
#
# COMPACT_ATOMS: atom_id res chain seq x y z
N MET A 1 -35.86 86.21 -74.84
CA MET A 1 -36.68 85.00 -74.59
C MET A 1 -36.42 83.80 -75.51
N LYS A 2 -35.52 83.86 -76.53
CA LYS A 2 -35.22 82.69 -77.39
C LYS A 2 -34.09 81.78 -76.86
N ASN A 3 -33.27 82.23 -75.91
CA ASN A 3 -32.14 81.46 -75.36
C ASN A 3 -32.48 80.58 -74.14
N LEU A 4 -33.67 80.74 -73.55
CA LEU A 4 -34.15 79.87 -72.45
C LEU A 4 -34.76 78.56 -72.96
N PHE A 5 -35.40 78.59 -74.14
CA PHE A 5 -35.99 77.41 -74.76
C PHE A 5 -34.95 76.44 -75.36
N ALA A 6 -33.77 76.94 -75.74
CA ALA A 6 -32.69 76.09 -76.25
C ALA A 6 -32.00 75.29 -75.12
N LYS A 7 -31.89 75.85 -73.91
CA LYS A 7 -31.32 75.15 -72.74
C LYS A 7 -32.25 74.10 -72.11
N LEU A 8 -33.56 74.11 -72.43
CA LEU A 8 -34.51 73.11 -71.92
C LEU A 8 -34.52 71.79 -72.73
N LYS A 9 -33.93 71.76 -73.93
CA LYS A 9 -33.90 70.54 -74.76
C LYS A 9 -32.66 69.66 -74.57
N SER A 10 -31.62 70.16 -73.89
CA SER A 10 -30.37 69.41 -73.67
C SER A 10 -30.13 69.01 -72.20
N THR A 11 -31.08 69.27 -71.30
CA THR A 11 -31.01 68.76 -69.93
C THR A 11 -31.59 67.35 -69.89
N ASP A 12 -30.76 66.38 -69.53
CA ASP A 12 -31.19 65.00 -69.24
C ASP A 12 -32.29 65.02 -68.17
N TYR A 13 -33.55 64.92 -68.60
CA TYR A 13 -34.71 64.89 -67.72
C TYR A 13 -34.59 63.79 -66.66
N LYS A 14 -33.89 62.70 -66.97
CA LYS A 14 -33.57 61.61 -66.03
C LYS A 14 -32.57 62.04 -64.95
N ALA A 15 -31.51 62.75 -65.31
CA ALA A 15 -30.52 63.24 -64.35
C ALA A 15 -31.11 64.34 -63.44
N PHE A 16 -31.98 65.19 -63.99
CA PHE A 16 -32.71 66.18 -63.21
C PHE A 16 -33.69 65.53 -62.22
N PHE A 17 -34.47 64.53 -62.64
CA PHE A 17 -35.36 63.77 -61.75
C PHE A 17 -34.59 62.97 -60.69
N LEU A 18 -33.42 62.40 -61.01
CA LEU A 18 -32.60 61.73 -60.00
C LEU A 18 -32.00 62.70 -58.97
N ALA A 19 -31.55 63.88 -59.40
CA ALA A 19 -30.91 64.85 -58.49
C ALA A 19 -31.91 65.73 -57.71
N HIS A 20 -33.13 65.93 -58.22
CA HIS A 20 -34.12 66.86 -57.64
C HIS A 20 -35.48 66.22 -57.34
N GLY A 21 -35.72 64.97 -57.75
CA GLY A 21 -36.99 64.26 -57.49
C GLY A 21 -37.26 64.07 -56.00
N GLU A 22 -36.23 63.81 -55.20
CA GLU A 22 -36.37 63.71 -53.74
C GLU A 22 -36.78 65.05 -53.11
N LYS A 23 -36.22 66.16 -53.57
CA LYS A 23 -36.56 67.51 -53.08
C LYS A 23 -38.00 67.89 -53.45
N LEU A 24 -38.45 67.53 -54.66
CA LEU A 24 -39.84 67.69 -55.07
C LEU A 24 -40.79 66.81 -54.25
N GLY A 25 -40.39 65.58 -53.94
CA GLY A 25 -41.14 64.67 -53.06
C GLY A 25 -41.29 65.22 -51.65
N MET A 26 -40.20 65.68 -51.02
CA MET A 26 -40.25 66.30 -49.69
C MET A 26 -41.06 67.60 -49.70
N GLY A 27 -40.96 68.40 -50.76
CA GLY A 27 -41.79 69.60 -50.92
C GLY A 27 -43.29 69.27 -50.99
N LEU A 28 -43.66 68.21 -51.70
CA LEU A 28 -45.05 67.75 -51.81
C LEU A 28 -45.58 67.24 -50.46
N VAL A 29 -44.80 66.43 -49.73
CA VAL A 29 -45.18 65.94 -48.40
C VAL A 29 -45.33 67.09 -47.40
N GLY A 30 -44.41 68.06 -47.42
CA GLY A 30 -44.50 69.26 -46.60
C GLY A 30 -45.74 70.10 -46.91
N LEU A 31 -46.10 70.21 -48.19
CA LEU A 31 -47.30 70.93 -48.61
C LEU A 31 -48.59 70.22 -48.16
N ILE A 32 -48.63 68.88 -48.22
CA ILE A 32 -49.75 68.08 -47.70
C ILE A 32 -49.89 68.23 -46.19
N ALA A 33 -48.78 68.20 -45.44
CA ALA A 33 -48.81 68.42 -44.00
C ALA A 33 -49.33 69.82 -43.64
N LEU A 34 -48.94 70.85 -44.40
CA LEU A 34 -49.44 72.22 -44.25
C LEU A 34 -50.94 72.35 -44.58
N THR A 35 -51.44 71.68 -45.62
CA THR A 35 -52.88 71.67 -45.89
C THR A 35 -53.67 70.91 -44.84
N CYS A 36 -53.15 69.80 -44.29
CA CYS A 36 -53.77 69.11 -43.16
C CYS A 36 -53.83 69.99 -41.90
N LEU A 37 -52.76 70.75 -41.62
CA LEU A 37 -52.73 71.74 -40.54
C LEU A 37 -53.68 72.92 -40.78
N ALA A 38 -53.83 73.36 -42.03
CA ALA A 38 -54.74 74.44 -42.38
C ALA A 38 -56.23 74.01 -42.33
N MET A 39 -56.52 72.73 -42.63
CA MET A 39 -57.88 72.18 -42.57
C MET A 39 -58.29 71.70 -41.17
N THR A 40 -57.34 71.54 -40.24
CA THR A 40 -57.69 71.21 -38.85
C THR A 40 -58.36 72.42 -38.22
N ARG A 41 -59.68 72.36 -38.07
CA ARG A 41 -60.42 73.32 -37.27
C ARG A 41 -60.09 73.06 -35.80
N TRP A 42 -59.18 73.86 -35.27
CA TRP A 42 -58.91 73.94 -33.84
C TRP A 42 -60.10 74.62 -33.15
N SER A 43 -61.23 73.93 -33.04
CA SER A 43 -62.28 74.35 -32.12
C SER A 43 -61.78 74.07 -30.71
N GLY A 44 -61.56 75.14 -29.93
CA GLY A 44 -61.32 75.01 -28.51
C GLY A 44 -62.43 74.19 -27.87
N TYR A 45 -62.09 73.38 -26.87
CA TYR A 45 -63.05 72.54 -26.19
C TYR A 45 -64.16 73.44 -25.61
N GLU A 46 -65.39 73.34 -26.14
CA GLU A 46 -66.50 74.26 -25.81
C GLU A 46 -66.93 74.21 -24.33
N LYS A 47 -66.49 73.18 -23.60
CA LYS A 47 -66.85 73.02 -22.18
C LYS A 47 -66.02 73.95 -21.32
N THR A 48 -66.70 74.72 -20.49
CA THR A 48 -66.05 75.51 -19.44
C THR A 48 -65.36 74.59 -18.43
N PRO A 49 -64.31 75.05 -17.72
CA PRO A 49 -63.64 74.26 -16.68
C PRO A 49 -64.61 73.66 -15.65
N VAL A 50 -65.67 74.41 -15.31
CA VAL A 50 -66.73 73.96 -14.40
C VAL A 50 -67.48 72.74 -14.94
N GLN A 51 -67.81 72.71 -16.24
CA GLN A 51 -68.47 71.55 -16.85
C GLN A 51 -67.55 70.32 -16.91
N MET A 52 -66.23 70.52 -17.01
CA MET A 52 -65.27 69.42 -16.92
C MET A 52 -65.20 68.86 -15.49
N GLU A 53 -65.20 69.72 -14.47
CA GLU A 53 -65.24 69.29 -13.08
C GLU A 53 -66.52 68.52 -12.77
N ASP A 54 -67.67 68.98 -13.27
CA ASP A 54 -68.95 68.29 -13.08
C ASP A 54 -68.98 66.94 -13.80
N GLN A 55 -68.39 66.84 -15.00
CA GLN A 55 -68.23 65.56 -15.69
C GLN A 55 -67.27 64.63 -14.96
N ALA A 56 -66.16 65.14 -14.42
CA ALA A 56 -65.23 64.36 -13.62
C ALA A 56 -65.91 63.83 -12.35
N LYS A 57 -66.66 64.67 -11.63
CA LYS A 57 -67.46 64.27 -10.47
C LYS A 57 -68.52 63.24 -10.82
N LYS A 58 -69.20 63.40 -11.96
CA LYS A 58 -70.20 62.44 -12.44
C LYS A 58 -69.56 61.09 -12.79
N VAL A 59 -68.42 61.09 -13.45
CA VAL A 59 -67.65 59.87 -13.77
C VAL A 59 -67.15 59.21 -12.48
N GLN A 60 -66.63 59.99 -11.54
CA GLN A 60 -66.18 59.49 -10.23
C GLN A 60 -67.34 58.87 -9.45
N ALA A 61 -68.50 59.52 -9.41
CA ALA A 61 -69.71 58.98 -8.78
C ALA A 61 -70.17 57.70 -9.49
N THR A 62 -70.15 57.67 -10.82
CA THR A 62 -70.49 56.49 -11.63
C THR A 62 -69.53 55.32 -11.37
N LEU A 63 -68.23 55.59 -11.24
CA LEU A 63 -67.22 54.60 -10.91
C LEU A 63 -67.36 54.07 -9.48
N GLN A 64 -67.70 54.94 -8.52
CA GLN A 64 -67.95 54.54 -7.14
C GLN A 64 -69.24 53.73 -7.01
N SER A 65 -70.26 54.01 -7.83
CA SER A 65 -71.52 53.25 -7.85
C SER A 65 -71.40 51.93 -8.63
N ASN A 66 -70.51 51.84 -9.62
CA ASN A 66 -70.23 50.60 -10.35
C ASN A 66 -69.38 49.66 -9.49
N ARG A 67 -70.03 49.02 -8.51
CA ARG A 67 -69.47 47.82 -7.89
C ARG A 67 -69.64 46.66 -8.87
N TRP A 68 -68.53 46.03 -9.23
CA TRP A 68 -68.55 44.85 -10.08
C TRP A 68 -69.39 43.74 -9.43
N PRO A 69 -70.18 42.98 -10.21
CA PRO A 69 -70.86 41.80 -9.71
C PRO A 69 -69.84 40.85 -9.06
N GLN A 70 -70.20 40.23 -7.93
CA GLN A 70 -69.27 39.34 -7.21
C GLN A 70 -68.78 38.17 -8.10
N GLU A 71 -69.57 37.76 -9.08
CA GLU A 71 -69.20 36.73 -10.07
C GLU A 71 -68.06 37.17 -11.01
N GLU A 72 -67.95 38.46 -11.32
CA GLU A 72 -66.84 38.97 -12.13
C GLU A 72 -65.60 39.23 -11.29
N LEU A 73 -65.75 39.69 -10.05
CA LEU A 73 -64.64 39.85 -9.10
C LEU A 73 -63.91 38.52 -8.84
N ALA A 74 -64.65 37.40 -8.79
CA ALA A 74 -64.05 36.08 -8.64
C ALA A 74 -63.15 35.67 -9.82
N LYS A 75 -63.41 36.17 -11.04
CA LYS A 75 -62.58 35.89 -12.23
C LYS A 75 -61.24 36.62 -12.21
N PHE A 76 -61.16 37.73 -11.47
CA PHE A 76 -59.96 38.57 -11.35
C PHE A 76 -59.38 38.54 -9.93
N ALA A 77 -59.64 37.47 -9.17
CA ALA A 77 -59.01 37.28 -7.88
C ALA A 77 -57.49 37.36 -8.05
N LEU A 78 -56.89 38.42 -7.50
CA LEU A 78 -55.45 38.65 -7.51
C LEU A 78 -54.80 37.50 -6.75
N VAL A 79 -54.35 36.50 -7.49
CA VAL A 79 -53.48 35.47 -6.94
C VAL A 79 -52.22 36.20 -6.51
N THR A 80 -51.91 36.14 -5.22
CA THR A 80 -50.69 36.74 -4.68
C THR A 80 -49.48 36.18 -5.42
N SER A 81 -48.52 37.04 -5.75
CA SER A 81 -47.28 36.66 -6.45
C SER A 81 -46.58 35.48 -5.75
N GLU A 82 -46.63 35.43 -4.43
CA GLU A 82 -46.13 34.32 -3.61
C GLU A 82 -46.81 32.97 -3.93
N ALA A 83 -48.13 32.96 -4.13
CA ALA A 83 -48.86 31.74 -4.46
C ALA A 83 -48.54 31.25 -5.88
N GLN A 84 -48.30 32.16 -6.83
CA GLN A 84 -47.81 31.79 -8.16
C GLN A 84 -46.39 31.24 -8.11
N VAL A 85 -45.47 31.90 -7.40
CA VAL A 85 -44.08 31.46 -7.25
C VAL A 85 -44.02 30.08 -6.60
N ASN A 86 -44.78 29.84 -5.52
CA ASN A 86 -44.84 28.53 -4.88
C ASN A 86 -45.44 27.45 -5.79
N ARG A 87 -46.41 27.81 -6.65
CA ARG A 87 -46.97 26.86 -7.63
C ARG A 87 -45.94 26.46 -8.70
N TYR A 88 -45.10 27.39 -9.14
CA TYR A 88 -44.01 27.10 -10.07
C TYR A 88 -42.86 26.33 -9.39
N LEU A 89 -42.49 26.70 -8.16
CA LEU A 89 -41.46 26.00 -7.39
C LEU A 89 -41.88 24.57 -7.04
N ALA A 90 -43.15 24.33 -6.69
CA ALA A 90 -43.67 22.99 -6.43
C ALA A 90 -43.66 22.08 -7.68
N SER A 91 -43.62 22.66 -8.88
CA SER A 91 -43.52 21.91 -10.14
C SER A 91 -42.09 21.62 -10.58
N LEU A 92 -41.11 22.28 -9.96
CA LEU A 92 -39.68 22.04 -10.21
C LEU A 92 -39.20 20.99 -9.22
N ASP A 93 -38.80 19.82 -9.73
CA ASP A 93 -38.09 18.83 -8.91
C ASP A 93 -36.64 19.32 -8.72
N PRO A 94 -36.24 19.76 -7.52
CA PRO A 94 -34.90 20.28 -7.29
C PRO A 94 -33.84 19.19 -7.50
N ALA A 95 -34.19 17.92 -7.30
CA ALA A 95 -33.28 16.79 -7.47
C ALA A 95 -32.88 16.59 -8.93
N ALA A 96 -33.74 16.97 -9.89
CA ALA A 96 -33.43 16.91 -11.32
C ALA A 96 -32.39 17.98 -11.75
N TYR A 97 -32.23 19.03 -10.95
CA TYR A 97 -31.28 20.13 -11.19
C TYR A 97 -30.14 20.19 -10.18
N GLU A 98 -30.10 19.25 -9.23
CA GLU A 98 -28.99 19.12 -8.31
C GLU A 98 -27.76 18.65 -9.09
N PHE A 99 -26.66 19.38 -8.96
CA PHE A 99 -25.43 19.03 -9.68
C PHE A 99 -24.96 17.65 -9.21
N GLN A 100 -24.98 16.66 -10.11
CA GLN A 100 -24.45 15.31 -9.84
C GLN A 100 -22.98 15.31 -9.40
N ILE A 101 -22.26 16.39 -9.73
CA ILE A 101 -20.87 16.60 -9.35
C ILE A 101 -20.84 17.92 -8.56
N PRO A 102 -20.38 17.93 -7.30
CA PRO A 102 -20.26 19.17 -6.55
C PRO A 102 -19.41 20.17 -7.35
N LEU A 103 -19.86 21.42 -7.46
CA LEU A 103 -19.24 22.47 -8.30
C LEU A 103 -17.75 22.72 -8.00
N SER A 104 -17.28 22.27 -6.84
CA SER A 104 -15.87 22.15 -6.52
C SER A 104 -15.60 20.80 -5.85
N PRO A 105 -15.25 19.74 -6.60
CA PRO A 105 -14.61 18.60 -5.96
C PRO A 105 -13.34 19.17 -5.32
N LYS A 106 -13.16 18.99 -4.02
CA LYS A 106 -11.93 19.44 -3.34
C LYS A 106 -10.75 18.73 -4.02
N LEU A 107 -10.10 19.41 -4.97
CA LEU A 107 -9.12 18.81 -5.88
C LEU A 107 -7.94 18.20 -5.14
N ASN A 108 -7.65 18.69 -3.93
CA ASN A 108 -6.73 18.08 -3.00
C ASN A 108 -7.32 18.17 -1.59
N VAL A 109 -7.64 17.03 -0.99
CA VAL A 109 -7.81 16.98 0.46
C VAL A 109 -6.42 17.20 1.04
N TYR A 110 -6.20 18.31 1.76
CA TYR A 110 -4.95 18.53 2.50
C TYR A 110 -4.73 17.35 3.44
N ARG A 111 -3.88 16.40 3.02
CA ARG A 111 -3.42 15.33 3.90
C ARG A 111 -2.43 15.98 4.85
N LYS A 112 -2.72 15.90 6.14
CA LYS A 112 -1.74 16.30 7.15
C LYS A 112 -0.46 15.48 6.91
N PRO A 113 0.71 16.12 6.92
CA PRO A 113 1.97 15.39 6.92
C PRO A 113 1.97 14.36 8.05
N ALA A 114 2.64 13.23 7.81
CA ALA A 114 2.88 12.25 8.84
C ALA A 114 3.72 12.87 9.96
N ASP A 115 3.32 12.63 11.21
CA ASP A 115 4.12 12.95 12.38
C ASP A 115 5.16 11.84 12.62
N GLU A 116 6.24 12.15 13.32
CA GLU A 116 7.24 11.14 13.70
C GLU A 116 6.65 10.21 14.79
N PRO A 117 6.65 8.88 14.59
CA PRO A 117 6.07 7.96 15.56
C PRO A 117 6.96 7.81 16.80
N GLU A 118 6.35 7.93 17.98
CA GLU A 118 7.04 7.73 19.25
C GLU A 118 7.28 6.24 19.52
N VAL A 119 8.54 5.82 19.45
CA VAL A 119 8.95 4.42 19.72
C VAL A 119 8.87 4.14 21.22
N LEU A 120 8.09 3.12 21.59
CA LEU A 120 7.99 2.66 22.97
C LEU A 120 9.21 1.83 23.37
N PRO A 121 9.78 2.03 24.57
CA PRO A 121 10.81 1.14 25.10
C PRO A 121 10.22 -0.25 25.42
N PRO A 122 11.07 -1.28 25.53
CA PRO A 122 10.65 -2.58 26.06
C PRO A 122 10.05 -2.43 27.45
N LEU A 123 8.98 -3.19 27.74
CA LEU A 123 8.35 -3.23 29.06
C LEU A 123 9.26 -3.91 30.08
N GLU A 124 9.84 -5.04 29.68
CA GLU A 124 10.71 -5.87 30.51
C GLU A 124 11.88 -6.33 29.64
N LEU A 125 13.07 -6.32 30.23
CA LEU A 125 14.31 -6.76 29.61
C LEU A 125 15.05 -7.65 30.60
N ILE A 126 15.28 -8.90 30.20
CA ILE A 126 15.99 -9.89 31.00
C ILE A 126 17.25 -10.28 30.23
N ALA A 127 18.40 -10.20 30.90
CA ALA A 127 19.67 -10.67 30.38
C ALA A 127 20.19 -11.82 31.27
N ARG A 128 20.64 -12.91 30.65
CA ARG A 128 21.17 -14.09 31.31
C ARG A 128 22.45 -14.54 30.61
N ASP A 129 23.41 -15.02 31.38
CA ASP A 129 24.63 -15.58 30.83
C ASP A 129 24.51 -17.10 30.79
N ILE A 130 24.85 -17.71 29.66
CA ILE A 130 24.77 -19.16 29.46
C ILE A 130 26.03 -19.70 28.81
N GLU A 131 26.27 -20.99 29.04
CA GLU A 131 27.27 -21.78 28.33
C GLU A 131 26.56 -22.97 27.68
N PHE A 132 26.85 -23.24 26.41
CA PHE A 132 26.24 -24.35 25.69
C PHE A 132 27.20 -24.90 24.64
N THR A 133 27.01 -26.18 24.29
CA THR A 133 27.81 -26.87 23.26
C THR A 133 26.99 -27.06 22.00
N VAL A 134 27.57 -26.64 20.89
CA VAL A 134 26.93 -26.64 19.57
C VAL A 134 27.63 -27.64 18.67
N ILE A 135 26.86 -28.21 17.76
CA ILE A 135 27.35 -29.01 16.66
C ILE A 135 27.69 -28.06 15.50
N GLU A 136 28.96 -27.96 15.14
CA GLU A 136 29.39 -27.21 13.96
C GLU A 136 29.36 -28.13 12.75
N VAL A 137 28.67 -27.69 11.70
CA VAL A 137 28.71 -28.37 10.40
C VAL A 137 29.94 -27.85 9.68
N LEU A 138 30.95 -28.71 9.55
CA LEU A 138 32.10 -28.42 8.71
C LEU A 138 31.68 -28.58 7.24
N GLU A 139 31.50 -27.45 6.55
CA GLU A 139 31.60 -27.42 5.09
C GLU A 139 33.07 -27.66 4.67
N ASP A 140 33.63 -28.84 4.96
CA ASP A 140 34.95 -29.22 4.49
C ASP A 140 34.84 -30.06 3.20
N GLN A 141 35.25 -29.43 2.09
CA GLN A 141 35.99 -30.06 0.97
C GLN A 141 35.29 -30.99 -0.03
N LEU A 142 34.01 -30.78 -0.37
CA LEU A 142 33.47 -31.35 -1.61
C LEU A 142 33.90 -30.58 -2.88
N ALA A 143 34.51 -29.40 -2.74
CA ALA A 143 34.99 -28.61 -3.88
C ALA A 143 36.39 -28.98 -4.38
N SER A 144 37.11 -29.93 -3.76
CA SER A 144 38.49 -30.29 -4.14
C SER A 144 38.67 -31.72 -4.66
N ALA A 145 37.60 -32.49 -4.85
CA ALA A 145 37.69 -33.87 -5.36
C ALA A 145 37.41 -34.01 -6.87
N ASP A 146 36.77 -33.02 -7.51
CA ASP A 146 36.39 -33.11 -8.94
C ASP A 146 37.40 -32.48 -9.92
N ASP A 147 38.50 -31.87 -9.45
CA ASP A 147 39.47 -31.18 -10.31
C ASP A 147 40.84 -31.89 -10.43
N ALA A 148 40.90 -33.18 -10.06
CA ALA A 148 42.14 -33.97 -10.10
C ALA A 148 42.25 -34.95 -11.29
N THR A 149 41.38 -34.86 -12.30
CA THR A 149 41.50 -35.68 -13.52
C THR A 149 41.12 -34.94 -14.80
N ALA A 150 41.88 -33.91 -15.20
CA ALA A 150 42.00 -33.55 -16.61
C ALA A 150 43.25 -32.71 -16.92
N ALA A 151 43.99 -33.19 -17.92
CA ALA A 151 44.89 -32.43 -18.78
C ALA A 151 46.22 -31.91 -18.20
N GLY A 152 47.21 -32.82 -18.24
CA GLY A 152 48.52 -32.42 -18.74
C GLY A 152 48.45 -32.15 -20.25
N SER A 153 48.78 -30.94 -20.69
CA SER A 153 49.54 -30.71 -21.93
C SER A 153 50.15 -29.31 -21.88
N GLY A 154 51.48 -29.26 -21.98
CA GLY A 154 52.22 -28.01 -21.94
C GLY A 154 52.16 -27.23 -23.26
N LYS A 155 52.25 -25.91 -23.15
CA LYS A 155 53.04 -25.12 -24.09
C LYS A 155 53.50 -23.79 -23.46
N SER A 156 54.81 -23.68 -23.38
CA SER A 156 55.59 -22.48 -23.07
C SER A 156 55.44 -21.39 -24.13
N ALA A 157 55.34 -20.12 -23.72
CA ALA A 157 56.35 -19.10 -24.03
C ALA A 157 55.99 -17.73 -23.44
N GLU A 158 57.03 -17.06 -22.95
CA GLU A 158 57.22 -15.60 -22.97
C GLU A 158 56.63 -14.76 -21.82
N ARG A 159 57.46 -14.55 -20.77
CA ARG A 159 57.61 -13.21 -20.19
C ARG A 159 58.99 -13.01 -19.54
N GLU A 160 59.74 -12.07 -20.07
CA GLU A 160 60.99 -11.56 -19.53
C GLU A 160 60.77 -10.66 -18.30
N LYS A 161 61.57 -10.97 -17.27
CA LYS A 161 62.46 -10.12 -16.45
C LYS A 161 61.96 -9.04 -15.47
N ALA A 162 62.74 -9.03 -14.39
CA ALA A 162 63.08 -7.96 -13.42
C ALA A 162 62.14 -7.84 -12.21
N SER A 163 62.59 -7.83 -10.95
CA SER A 163 63.95 -7.72 -10.41
C SER A 163 64.02 -8.21 -8.95
N GLU A 164 65.25 -8.49 -8.58
CA GLU A 164 65.82 -9.14 -7.41
C GLU A 164 66.07 -8.16 -6.25
N LYS A 165 65.86 -8.58 -5.00
CA LYS A 165 66.83 -8.43 -3.88
C LYS A 165 66.35 -9.04 -2.56
N LYS A 166 67.07 -10.10 -2.15
CA LYS A 166 67.86 -10.25 -0.90
C LYS A 166 67.14 -10.02 0.45
N SER A 167 67.37 -10.77 1.53
CA SER A 167 68.21 -11.93 1.89
C SER A 167 68.08 -12.13 3.41
N ALA A 168 68.52 -13.28 3.92
CA ALA A 168 68.75 -13.69 5.33
C ALA A 168 67.64 -14.62 5.87
N ASP A 169 67.77 -15.93 5.74
CA ASP A 169 68.73 -16.83 6.42
C ASP A 169 68.49 -16.92 7.94
N LYS A 170 67.72 -17.96 8.35
CA LYS A 170 67.95 -18.62 9.63
C LYS A 170 67.39 -20.05 9.61
N LYS A 171 68.29 -20.99 9.35
CA LYS A 171 68.17 -22.41 9.75
C LYS A 171 68.03 -22.54 11.27
N SER A 172 67.13 -23.39 11.72
CA SER A 172 67.38 -24.25 12.88
C SER A 172 66.56 -25.52 12.79
N ASP A 173 67.26 -26.62 12.55
CA ASP A 173 66.87 -27.99 12.84
C ASP A 173 66.34 -28.13 14.27
N LYS A 174 65.18 -28.79 14.45
CA LYS A 174 65.01 -29.67 15.61
C LYS A 174 64.11 -30.86 15.28
N LYS A 175 64.76 -32.01 15.44
CA LYS A 175 64.35 -33.39 15.23
C LYS A 175 63.51 -33.91 16.41
N LYS A 176 62.77 -34.99 16.14
CA LYS A 176 62.25 -36.04 17.04
C LYS A 176 60.94 -35.77 17.82
N GLY A 177 59.91 -36.53 17.44
CA GLY A 177 59.64 -37.82 18.10
C GLY A 177 58.22 -37.98 18.67
N GLY A 178 57.58 -39.10 18.35
CA GLY A 178 56.46 -39.63 19.14
C GLY A 178 55.36 -40.29 18.31
N ASP A 179 55.63 -41.49 17.80
CA ASP A 179 54.61 -42.48 17.48
C ASP A 179 53.81 -42.80 18.76
N LEU A 180 52.49 -42.82 18.67
CA LEU A 180 51.61 -43.50 19.63
C LEU A 180 50.37 -43.99 18.87
N ASP A 181 50.53 -45.22 18.43
CA ASP A 181 49.51 -46.16 17.99
C ASP A 181 48.56 -46.55 19.14
N GLU A 182 47.43 -47.12 18.73
CA GLU A 182 46.60 -48.07 19.49
C GLU A 182 45.76 -47.58 20.69
N LEU A 183 44.47 -47.32 20.40
CA LEU A 183 43.36 -47.96 21.12
C LEU A 183 42.05 -47.84 20.31
N ALA A 184 41.98 -48.58 19.21
CA ALA A 184 40.73 -48.90 18.53
C ALA A 184 40.12 -50.14 19.21
N SER A 185 39.09 -49.94 20.04
CA SER A 185 38.28 -51.05 20.53
C SER A 185 37.26 -51.43 19.47
N SER A 186 37.39 -52.65 18.99
CA SER A 186 36.47 -53.38 18.13
C SER A 186 35.05 -53.42 18.71
N THR A 187 34.08 -53.01 17.91
CA THR A 187 32.69 -53.50 18.03
C THR A 187 32.17 -53.66 16.61
N GLU A 188 32.45 -54.83 16.05
CA GLU A 188 31.81 -55.35 14.84
C GLU A 188 30.40 -55.80 15.20
N GLY A 189 29.39 -55.24 14.55
CA GLY A 189 28.00 -55.65 14.73
C GLY A 189 27.06 -54.92 13.77
N SER A 190 26.60 -55.64 12.75
CA SER A 190 25.57 -55.29 11.75
C SER A 190 25.92 -54.26 10.68
N ASP A 191 26.54 -54.80 9.63
CA ASP A 191 26.64 -54.26 8.29
C ASP A 191 25.24 -54.27 7.62
N SER A 192 24.62 -53.10 7.49
CA SER A 192 23.47 -52.89 6.61
C SER A 192 23.75 -51.67 5.73
N LEU A 193 23.89 -51.97 4.44
CA LEU A 193 24.36 -51.10 3.37
C LEU A 193 23.56 -49.80 3.22
N MET A 194 24.18 -48.68 3.61
CA MET A 194 23.94 -47.35 3.04
C MET A 194 25.30 -46.63 2.91
N PRO A 195 25.64 -46.02 1.77
CA PRO A 195 26.86 -45.24 1.63
C PRO A 195 26.64 -43.87 2.29
N GLY A 196 26.85 -43.83 3.61
CA GLY A 196 26.66 -42.63 4.43
C GLY A 196 27.94 -41.80 4.51
N ILE A 197 27.85 -40.56 4.03
CA ILE A 197 28.80 -39.47 4.27
C ILE A 197 29.04 -39.38 5.80
N SER A 198 30.22 -39.76 6.29
CA SER A 198 30.60 -39.46 7.66
C SER A 198 30.98 -37.98 7.74
N ALA A 199 29.98 -37.10 7.84
CA ALA A 199 30.24 -35.71 8.21
C ALA A 199 30.95 -35.74 9.56
N SER A 200 32.20 -35.29 9.61
CA SER A 200 32.96 -35.21 10.86
C SER A 200 32.33 -34.12 11.73
N LEU A 201 31.37 -34.50 12.58
CA LEU A 201 30.73 -33.60 13.53
C LEU A 201 31.79 -33.09 14.52
N ARG A 202 32.08 -31.78 14.50
CA ARG A 202 32.86 -31.12 15.55
C ARG A 202 31.92 -30.44 16.53
N SER A 203 32.28 -30.51 17.80
CA SER A 203 31.55 -29.83 18.85
C SER A 203 32.37 -28.69 19.43
N ARG A 204 31.72 -27.55 19.69
CA ARG A 204 32.37 -26.39 20.31
C ARG A 204 31.50 -25.80 21.40
N GLY A 205 32.14 -25.46 22.52
CA GLY A 205 31.50 -24.72 23.61
C GLY A 205 31.46 -23.23 23.33
N TYR A 206 30.29 -22.63 23.48
CA TYR A 206 30.04 -21.20 23.34
C TYR A 206 29.57 -20.61 24.67
N ARG A 207 29.99 -19.36 24.92
CA ARG A 207 29.45 -18.51 25.97
C ARG A 207 28.60 -17.44 25.31
N ALA A 208 27.35 -17.31 25.73
CA ALA A 208 26.46 -16.29 25.19
C ALA A 208 25.67 -15.58 26.27
N ASN A 209 25.24 -14.38 25.93
CA ASN A 209 24.27 -13.64 26.71
C ASN A 209 22.93 -13.79 26.01
N VAL A 210 21.97 -14.43 26.68
CA VAL A 210 20.60 -14.49 26.22
C VAL A 210 19.86 -13.26 26.71
N ILE A 211 19.35 -12.49 25.77
CA ILE A 211 18.64 -11.24 26.04
C ILE A 211 17.24 -11.40 25.51
N VAL A 212 16.27 -11.32 26.42
CA VAL A 212 14.85 -11.47 26.09
C VAL A 212 14.11 -10.21 26.51
N ALA A 213 13.30 -9.69 25.60
CA ALA A 213 12.59 -8.43 25.78
C ALA A 213 11.11 -8.59 25.44
N VAL A 214 10.23 -7.93 26.20
CA VAL A 214 8.81 -7.83 25.88
C VAL A 214 8.51 -6.43 25.37
N VAL A 215 8.04 -6.34 24.12
CA VAL A 215 7.73 -5.06 23.47
C VAL A 215 6.20 -4.91 23.36
N PRO A 216 5.63 -3.74 23.75
CA PRO A 216 4.19 -3.51 23.71
C PRO A 216 3.71 -3.21 22.27
N ARG A 217 3.70 -4.23 21.40
CA ARG A 217 3.41 -4.13 19.96
C ARG A 217 2.10 -3.40 19.66
N ARG A 218 1.01 -3.75 20.35
CA ARG A 218 -0.30 -3.11 20.13
C ARG A 218 -0.28 -1.61 20.43
N ALA A 219 0.41 -1.20 21.49
CA ALA A 219 0.53 0.22 21.83
C ALA A 219 1.41 0.99 20.83
N GLN A 220 2.46 0.34 20.30
CA GLN A 220 3.27 0.90 19.21
C GLN A 220 2.44 1.10 17.94
N LEU A 221 1.58 0.13 17.57
CA LEU A 221 0.70 0.25 16.41
C LEU A 221 -0.33 1.38 16.55
N GLU A 222 -0.92 1.58 17.74
CA GLU A 222 -1.82 2.71 17.97
C GLU A 222 -1.11 4.06 17.83
N ARG A 223 0.15 4.16 18.30
CA ARG A 223 0.96 5.37 18.13
C ARG A 223 1.32 5.61 16.67
N LEU A 224 1.70 4.56 15.95
CA LEU A 224 2.00 4.63 14.52
C LEU A 224 0.76 5.02 13.70
N LYS A 225 -0.39 4.41 14.00
CA LYS A 225 -1.69 4.75 13.39
C LYS A 225 -2.01 6.23 13.58
N LYS A 226 -1.81 6.76 14.78
CA LYS A 226 -2.03 8.18 15.10
C LYS A 226 -1.05 9.09 14.34
N ALA A 227 0.23 8.72 14.28
CA ALA A 227 1.28 9.51 13.63
C ALA A 227 1.11 9.56 12.10
N LEU A 228 0.73 8.44 11.49
CA LEU A 228 0.54 8.31 10.05
C LEU A 228 -0.88 8.66 9.57
N HIS A 229 -1.76 9.09 10.47
CA HIS A 229 -3.18 9.37 10.21
C HIS A 229 -3.91 8.19 9.53
N LEU A 230 -3.57 6.96 9.91
CA LEU A 230 -4.15 5.74 9.35
C LEU A 230 -5.52 5.42 9.98
N SER A 231 -6.37 4.79 9.19
CA SER A 231 -7.75 4.51 9.61
C SER A 231 -7.87 3.27 10.50
N THR A 232 -7.04 2.25 10.27
CA THR A 232 -7.12 0.95 10.94
C THR A 232 -5.78 0.51 11.48
N LEU A 233 -5.80 -0.37 12.50
CA LEU A 233 -4.59 -1.00 13.02
C LEU A 233 -3.92 -1.92 12.00
N ALA A 234 -4.68 -2.57 11.12
CA ALA A 234 -4.14 -3.41 10.06
C ALA A 234 -3.27 -2.62 9.07
N GLN A 235 -3.67 -1.38 8.74
CA GLN A 235 -2.85 -0.48 7.92
C GLN A 235 -1.56 -0.08 8.63
N ALA A 236 -1.61 0.16 9.95
CA ALA A 236 -0.42 0.46 10.74
C ALA A 236 0.50 -0.77 10.85
N ASP A 237 -0.07 -1.96 10.97
CA ASP A 237 0.67 -3.22 11.02
C ASP A 237 1.46 -3.47 9.73
N ALA A 238 0.82 -3.25 8.58
CA ALA A 238 1.46 -3.34 7.27
C ALA A 238 2.54 -2.27 7.04
N ALA A 239 2.43 -1.12 7.70
CA ALA A 239 3.41 -0.04 7.61
C ALA A 239 4.58 -0.21 8.59
N LEU A 240 4.43 -1.02 9.64
CA LEU A 240 5.47 -1.27 10.63
C LEU A 240 6.49 -2.28 10.08
N ILE A 241 7.68 -1.79 9.75
CA ILE A 241 8.77 -2.63 9.27
C ILE A 241 9.98 -2.39 10.17
N TYR A 242 10.41 -3.45 10.86
CA TYR A 242 11.70 -3.44 11.56
C TYR A 242 12.80 -3.71 10.55
N ASN A 243 13.83 -2.86 10.54
CA ASN A 243 14.92 -2.96 9.58
C ASN A 243 16.22 -3.46 10.22
N ASN A 244 16.49 -3.00 11.44
CA ASN A 244 17.72 -3.30 12.18
C ASN A 244 17.53 -2.94 13.66
N PHE A 245 18.46 -3.38 14.50
CA PHE A 245 18.55 -2.99 15.89
C PHE A 245 19.99 -2.70 16.29
N LYS A 246 20.16 -1.92 17.35
CA LYS A 246 21.46 -1.68 17.98
C LYS A 246 21.36 -2.08 19.44
N MET A 247 22.40 -2.74 19.92
CA MET A 247 22.49 -3.16 21.30
C MET A 247 23.70 -2.49 21.95
N GLU A 248 23.49 -1.97 23.14
CA GLU A 248 24.54 -1.35 23.93
C GLU A 248 24.56 -2.00 25.31
N ARG A 249 25.75 -2.16 25.86
CA ARG A 249 25.95 -2.68 27.21
C ARG A 249 26.74 -1.69 28.04
N GLN A 250 26.52 -1.76 29.34
CA GLN A 250 27.28 -0.99 30.31
C GLN A 250 27.71 -1.94 31.42
N ARG A 251 28.96 -1.80 31.88
CA ARG A 251 29.49 -2.60 32.98
C ARG A 251 29.16 -1.92 34.29
N ALA A 252 28.47 -2.62 35.18
CA ALA A 252 28.24 -2.14 36.53
C ALA A 252 29.58 -2.00 37.29
N VAL A 253 29.82 -0.85 37.90
CA VAL A 253 31.01 -0.59 38.73
C VAL A 253 30.58 -0.55 40.20
N PRO A 254 31.31 -1.17 41.14
CA PRO A 254 30.99 -1.04 42.56
C PRO A 254 31.03 0.43 43.01
N GLY A 255 29.91 0.97 43.48
CA GLY A 255 29.79 2.37 43.87
C GLY A 255 28.34 2.80 44.16
N ALA A 256 28.17 4.07 44.54
CA ALA A 256 26.84 4.66 44.79
C ALA A 256 26.00 4.78 43.50
N ASP A 257 26.67 4.94 42.35
CA ASP A 257 26.06 4.85 41.03
C ASP A 257 26.71 3.71 40.25
N PRO A 258 26.09 2.52 40.21
CA PRO A 258 26.67 1.37 39.52
C PRO A 258 26.71 1.55 38.00
N TRP A 259 25.93 2.47 37.44
CA TRP A 259 25.73 2.64 36.00
C TRP A 259 26.37 3.94 35.47
N SER A 260 27.50 4.35 36.05
CA SER A 260 28.19 5.59 35.68
C SER A 260 29.13 5.45 34.46
N GLY A 261 29.26 4.26 33.89
CA GLY A 261 30.16 3.97 32.76
C GLY A 261 29.69 4.56 31.42
N LYS A 262 30.49 4.43 30.36
CA LYS A 262 30.00 4.72 29.00
C LYS A 262 29.29 3.49 28.43
N TRP A 263 28.18 3.71 27.73
CA TRP A 263 27.54 2.68 26.91
C TRP A 263 28.51 2.22 25.81
N GLN A 264 28.65 0.90 25.67
CA GLN A 264 29.49 0.26 24.65
C GLN A 264 28.58 -0.49 23.70
N THR A 265 28.67 -0.20 22.40
CA THR A 265 27.95 -0.96 21.38
C THR A 265 28.43 -2.41 21.37
N VAL A 266 27.48 -3.34 21.43
CA VAL A 266 27.76 -4.77 21.32
C VAL A 266 27.81 -5.15 19.85
N SER A 267 28.91 -5.80 19.44
CA SER A 267 29.04 -6.33 18.09
C SER A 267 28.11 -7.53 17.91
N LEU A 268 27.27 -7.51 16.88
CA LEU A 268 26.46 -8.64 16.47
C LEU A 268 27.22 -9.62 15.55
N GLN A 269 28.43 -9.27 15.12
CA GLN A 269 29.16 -10.06 14.12
C GLN A 269 29.39 -11.50 14.58
N THR A 270 29.76 -11.72 15.84
CA THR A 270 29.96 -13.08 16.38
C THR A 270 28.68 -13.92 16.38
N ALA A 271 27.50 -13.30 16.56
CA ALA A 271 26.23 -14.01 16.46
C ALA A 271 25.91 -14.34 14.99
N LEU A 272 26.21 -13.43 14.06
CA LEU A 272 26.06 -13.69 12.63
C LEU A 272 27.02 -14.80 12.14
N ASP A 273 28.28 -14.77 12.56
CA ASP A 273 29.27 -15.81 12.23
C ASP A 273 28.85 -17.18 12.79
N LEU A 274 28.18 -17.20 13.96
CA LEU A 274 27.60 -18.42 14.52
C LEU A 274 26.43 -18.93 13.67
N LEU A 275 25.57 -18.04 13.17
CA LEU A 275 24.47 -18.40 12.28
C LEU A 275 24.95 -19.03 10.97
N ASP A 276 26.08 -18.56 10.46
CA ASP A 276 26.66 -19.08 9.22
C ASP A 276 27.36 -20.44 9.40
N SER A 277 27.69 -20.86 10.63
CA SER A 277 28.51 -22.06 10.92
C SER A 277 27.74 -23.21 11.56
N VAL A 278 26.47 -23.00 11.90
CA VAL A 278 25.70 -23.92 12.75
C VAL A 278 24.35 -24.25 12.13
N GLU A 279 23.93 -25.50 12.28
CA GLU A 279 22.57 -25.92 11.96
C GLU A 279 21.58 -25.40 13.03
N LEU A 280 20.62 -24.61 12.59
CA LEU A 280 19.56 -24.08 13.44
C LEU A 280 18.43 -25.11 13.62
N GLU A 281 17.71 -25.01 14.74
CA GLU A 281 16.42 -25.70 14.85
C GLU A 281 15.41 -25.11 13.85
N GLU A 282 14.68 -25.96 13.13
CA GLU A 282 13.71 -25.54 12.11
C GLU A 282 12.43 -24.95 12.73
N ALA A 283 12.12 -25.34 13.97
CA ALA A 283 11.04 -24.78 14.77
C ALA A 283 11.58 -24.09 16.02
N ASP A 284 11.16 -22.85 16.23
CA ASP A 284 11.47 -22.10 17.45
C ASP A 284 10.69 -22.65 18.66
N LEU A 285 11.17 -22.35 19.86
CA LEU A 285 10.47 -22.65 21.12
C LEU A 285 9.24 -21.75 21.32
N VAL A 286 9.23 -20.60 20.66
CA VAL A 286 8.22 -19.56 20.78
C VAL A 286 7.40 -19.50 19.48
N PRO A 287 6.06 -19.35 19.55
CA PRO A 287 5.25 -19.18 18.35
C PRO A 287 5.72 -17.97 17.52
N ALA A 288 5.71 -18.11 16.20
CA ALA A 288 6.14 -17.06 15.25
C ALA A 288 5.37 -15.73 15.37
N GLU A 289 4.24 -15.72 16.06
CA GLU A 289 3.46 -14.51 16.35
C GLU A 289 4.15 -13.57 17.36
N TYR A 290 5.00 -14.12 18.23
CA TYR A 290 5.70 -13.40 19.29
C TYR A 290 7.16 -13.11 18.96
N THR A 291 7.65 -13.60 17.83
CA THR A 291 9.04 -13.43 17.37
C THR A 291 9.12 -12.56 16.13
N ASP A 292 10.30 -12.01 15.88
CA ASP A 292 10.58 -11.19 14.70
C ASP A 292 12.04 -11.39 14.33
N ALA A 293 12.29 -11.86 13.10
CA ALA A 293 13.60 -12.27 12.62
C ALA A 293 14.66 -11.16 12.71
N VAL A 294 14.28 -9.88 12.80
CA VAL A 294 15.25 -8.79 12.97
C VAL A 294 15.88 -8.85 14.35
N PHE A 295 15.11 -9.20 15.39
CA PHE A 295 15.52 -9.18 16.79
C PHE A 295 15.81 -10.56 17.37
N THR A 296 15.09 -11.59 16.92
CA THR A 296 15.16 -12.94 17.50
C THR A 296 16.03 -13.84 16.66
N MET A 297 16.90 -14.59 17.34
CA MET A 297 17.72 -15.62 16.74
C MET A 297 17.13 -16.98 17.13
N HIS A 298 16.76 -17.81 16.16
CA HIS A 298 16.45 -19.22 16.41
C HIS A 298 17.61 -19.89 17.15
N PRO A 299 17.32 -20.73 18.15
CA PRO A 299 18.36 -21.40 18.90
C PRO A 299 19.10 -22.42 18.02
N PRO A 300 20.44 -22.52 18.13
CA PRO A 300 21.19 -23.53 17.41
C PRO A 300 20.92 -24.94 17.96
N ARG A 301 21.04 -25.96 17.12
CA ARG A 301 20.95 -27.36 17.55
C ARG A 301 22.07 -27.68 18.53
N ARG A 302 21.71 -28.23 19.69
CA ARG A 302 22.65 -28.69 20.72
C ARG A 302 22.87 -30.18 20.64
N ILE A 303 23.98 -30.65 21.21
CA ILE A 303 24.26 -32.10 21.35
C ILE A 303 23.21 -32.80 22.22
N ASP A 304 22.72 -32.13 23.25
CA ASP A 304 21.71 -32.65 24.18
C ASP A 304 20.27 -32.39 23.70
N ASN A 305 20.09 -31.86 22.48
CA ASN A 305 18.83 -31.66 21.76
C ASN A 305 17.70 -30.87 22.47
N GLU A 306 17.89 -30.41 23.69
CA GLU A 306 16.87 -29.66 24.43
C GLU A 306 17.42 -28.36 25.02
N TRP A 307 16.65 -27.32 24.81
CA TRP A 307 16.83 -26.01 25.40
C TRP A 307 15.93 -25.84 26.61
N ASP A 308 16.46 -25.27 27.69
CA ASP A 308 15.63 -24.93 28.85
C ASP A 308 14.85 -23.65 28.56
N ASP A 309 13.54 -23.81 28.34
CA ASP A 309 12.56 -22.73 28.15
C ASP A 309 12.72 -21.60 29.19
N ARG A 310 13.05 -21.96 30.44
CA ARG A 310 13.16 -20.99 31.54
C ARG A 310 14.33 -20.04 31.37
N VAL A 311 15.33 -20.44 30.58
CA VAL A 311 16.55 -19.70 30.34
C VAL A 311 16.46 -18.87 29.07
N ILE A 312 15.87 -19.43 28.00
CA ILE A 312 15.84 -18.77 26.68
C ILE A 312 14.59 -17.94 26.45
N VAL A 313 13.47 -18.32 27.04
CA VAL A 313 12.19 -17.67 26.80
C VAL A 313 11.85 -16.72 27.95
N HIS A 314 11.13 -15.65 27.61
CA HIS A 314 10.62 -14.72 28.59
C HIS A 314 9.44 -15.37 29.36
N PRO A 315 9.37 -15.28 30.70
CA PRO A 315 8.27 -15.88 31.48
C PRO A 315 6.85 -15.41 31.14
N ARG A 316 6.71 -14.35 30.32
CA ARG A 316 5.42 -13.76 29.91
C ARG A 316 4.96 -14.26 28.54
N ILE A 317 5.84 -14.93 27.81
CA ILE A 317 5.58 -15.42 26.46
C ILE A 317 5.32 -16.93 26.57
N PRO A 318 4.23 -17.44 25.97
CA PRO A 318 3.95 -18.87 25.98
C PRO A 318 4.98 -19.63 25.12
N THR A 319 5.39 -20.81 25.60
CA THR A 319 6.23 -21.75 24.82
C THR A 319 5.36 -22.80 24.14
N LEU A 320 5.86 -23.31 23.01
CA LEU A 320 5.23 -24.38 22.25
C LEU A 320 5.51 -25.73 22.91
N THR A 321 4.51 -26.58 22.97
CA THR A 321 4.69 -27.99 23.33
C THR A 321 5.44 -28.76 22.24
N ALA A 322 5.98 -29.94 22.55
CA ALA A 322 6.69 -30.76 21.56
C ALA A 322 5.82 -31.11 20.33
N GLN A 323 4.52 -31.31 20.50
CA GLN A 323 3.59 -31.56 19.39
C GLN A 323 3.38 -30.31 18.54
N GLU A 324 3.13 -29.16 19.17
CA GLU A 324 2.96 -27.90 18.44
C GLU A 324 4.25 -27.48 17.70
N ARG A 325 5.42 -27.78 18.26
CA ARG A 325 6.71 -27.58 17.57
C ARG A 325 6.80 -28.42 16.29
N ALA A 326 6.41 -29.69 16.34
CA ALA A 326 6.40 -30.55 15.15
C ALA A 326 5.40 -30.05 14.08
N GLU A 327 4.26 -29.50 14.49
CA GLU A 327 3.31 -28.88 13.55
C GLU A 327 3.83 -27.56 12.95
N GLU A 328 4.52 -26.74 13.75
CA GLU A 328 5.15 -25.50 13.29
C GLU A 328 6.33 -25.79 12.35
N GLU A 329 7.11 -26.84 12.63
CA GLU A 329 8.16 -27.37 11.75
C GLU A 329 7.57 -27.84 10.42
N ALA A 330 6.51 -28.66 10.45
CA ALA A 330 5.80 -29.10 9.25
C ALA A 330 5.25 -27.91 8.44
N ARG A 331 4.74 -26.87 9.11
CA ARG A 331 4.29 -25.63 8.45
C ARG A 331 5.44 -24.85 7.84
N ASN A 332 6.58 -24.75 8.51
CA ASN A 332 7.77 -24.08 8.00
C ASN A 332 8.37 -24.82 6.81
N ALA A 333 8.46 -26.15 6.89
CA ALA A 333 8.94 -27.01 5.82
C ALA A 333 8.04 -26.91 4.57
N ALA A 334 6.71 -26.98 4.75
CA ALA A 334 5.76 -26.79 3.65
C ALA A 334 5.85 -25.39 3.02
N ALA A 335 6.05 -24.34 3.83
CA ALA A 335 6.26 -22.98 3.33
C ALA A 335 7.57 -22.86 2.54
N ALA A 336 8.64 -23.49 3.02
CA ALA A 336 9.94 -23.51 2.35
C ALA A 336 9.88 -24.27 1.02
N GLU A 337 9.19 -25.42 0.95
CA GLU A 337 8.99 -26.18 -0.30
C GLU A 337 8.27 -25.34 -1.36
N LEU A 338 7.26 -24.56 -0.97
CA LEU A 338 6.54 -23.68 -1.89
C LEU A 338 7.37 -22.47 -2.38
N LEU A 339 8.49 -22.19 -1.73
CA LEU A 339 9.33 -21.01 -1.95
C LEU A 339 10.77 -21.34 -2.34
N GLU A 340 11.05 -22.59 -2.78
CA GLU A 340 12.39 -23.19 -3.03
C GLU A 340 13.41 -22.31 -3.78
N ASP A 341 13.00 -21.23 -4.46
CA ASP A 341 13.89 -20.36 -5.26
C ASP A 341 13.93 -18.86 -4.88
N GLU A 342 13.04 -18.32 -4.02
CA GLU A 342 12.88 -16.84 -3.89
C GLU A 342 13.43 -16.23 -2.59
N ASP A 343 13.56 -17.00 -1.51
CA ASP A 343 13.84 -16.42 -0.18
C ASP A 343 15.33 -16.25 0.16
N GLU A 344 16.24 -16.88 -0.57
CA GLU A 344 17.69 -16.75 -0.31
C GLU A 344 18.23 -15.34 -0.62
N GLU A 345 17.67 -14.66 -1.63
CA GLU A 345 18.10 -13.31 -1.99
C GLU A 345 17.44 -12.21 -1.12
N GLY A 346 16.24 -12.49 -0.60
CA GLY A 346 15.46 -11.53 0.19
C GLY A 346 16.00 -11.29 1.60
N GLY A 347 16.62 -12.29 2.22
CA GLY A 347 17.20 -12.18 3.57
C GLY A 347 18.49 -11.35 3.61
N ARG A 348 19.34 -11.46 2.58
CA ARG A 348 20.67 -10.81 2.53
C ARG A 348 20.63 -9.28 2.52
N LYS A 349 19.51 -8.67 2.13
CA LYS A 349 19.33 -7.20 2.08
C LYS A 349 18.83 -6.60 3.40
N ARG A 350 18.46 -7.42 4.39
CA ARG A 350 17.92 -6.96 5.67
C ARG A 350 19.02 -6.81 6.72
N GLY A 351 18.86 -5.84 7.61
CA GLY A 351 19.75 -5.63 8.75
C GLY A 351 19.38 -6.52 9.95
N GLY A 352 20.21 -6.49 10.98
CA GLY A 352 20.01 -7.26 12.20
C GLY A 352 20.32 -8.76 12.03
N LEU A 353 19.58 -9.60 12.75
CA LEU A 353 19.75 -11.07 12.73
C LEU A 353 19.05 -11.74 11.54
N ALA A 354 18.11 -11.03 10.91
CA ALA A 354 17.35 -11.50 9.75
C ALA A 354 18.23 -11.83 8.52
N ARG A 355 19.50 -11.41 8.53
CA ARG A 355 20.47 -11.70 7.46
C ARG A 355 20.84 -13.18 7.38
N GLY A 356 20.89 -13.88 8.51
CA GLY A 356 21.34 -15.26 8.61
C GLY A 356 20.22 -16.27 8.91
N GLN A 357 18.95 -15.84 8.90
CA GLN A 357 17.82 -16.69 9.29
C GLN A 357 16.66 -16.59 8.31
N ARG A 358 15.93 -17.70 8.16
CA ARG A 358 14.66 -17.75 7.44
C ARG A 358 13.54 -17.23 8.34
N ASP A 359 12.81 -16.20 7.88
CA ASP A 359 11.69 -15.59 8.61
C ASP A 359 10.43 -16.43 8.39
N ALA A 360 10.12 -17.34 9.33
CA ALA A 360 8.98 -18.25 9.27
C ALA A 360 7.64 -17.55 8.98
N LYS A 361 7.41 -16.37 9.57
CA LYS A 361 6.17 -15.62 9.39
C LYS A 361 6.06 -15.09 7.96
N ARG A 362 7.16 -14.54 7.43
CA ARG A 362 7.20 -14.06 6.06
C ARG A 362 7.11 -15.20 5.05
N MET A 363 7.83 -16.30 5.26
CA MET A 363 7.75 -17.49 4.40
C MET A 363 6.30 -17.97 4.30
N ARG A 364 5.60 -18.11 5.43
CA ARG A 364 4.18 -18.50 5.43
C ARG A 364 3.32 -17.50 4.67
N GLN A 365 3.47 -16.20 4.93
CA GLN A 365 2.69 -15.17 4.23
C GLN A 365 2.95 -15.16 2.71
N SER A 366 4.21 -15.29 2.29
CA SER A 366 4.59 -15.39 0.88
C SER A 366 4.03 -16.65 0.24
N ALA A 367 4.14 -17.80 0.91
CA ALA A 367 3.60 -19.08 0.46
C ALA A 367 2.08 -19.00 0.28
N THR A 368 1.35 -18.51 1.29
CA THR A 368 -0.12 -18.32 1.21
C THR A 368 -0.51 -17.35 0.09
N ASN A 369 0.20 -16.25 -0.10
CA ASN A 369 -0.07 -15.30 -1.18
C ASN A 369 0.16 -15.92 -2.57
N ARG A 370 1.11 -16.85 -2.70
CA ARG A 370 1.47 -17.50 -3.98
C ARG A 370 0.55 -18.65 -4.33
N SER A 371 0.33 -19.59 -3.40
CA SER A 371 -0.41 -20.83 -3.64
C SER A 371 -1.90 -20.73 -3.29
N GLY A 372 -2.32 -19.64 -2.65
CA GLY A 372 -3.62 -19.56 -1.98
C GLY A 372 -3.66 -20.39 -0.70
N GLU A 373 -4.70 -20.16 0.10
CA GLU A 373 -4.92 -20.83 1.39
C GLU A 373 -5.10 -22.35 1.23
N ASP A 374 -5.84 -22.77 0.20
CA ASP A 374 -6.05 -24.18 -0.13
C ASP A 374 -4.76 -24.88 -0.57
N GLY A 375 -3.90 -24.18 -1.32
CA GLY A 375 -2.61 -24.72 -1.78
C GLY A 375 -1.63 -24.89 -0.62
N PHE A 376 -1.59 -23.93 0.30
CA PHE A 376 -0.74 -24.01 1.50
C PHE A 376 -1.24 -25.09 2.46
N SER A 377 -2.55 -25.16 2.70
CA SER A 377 -3.16 -26.21 3.53
C SER A 377 -2.92 -27.61 2.95
N GLY A 378 -2.98 -27.76 1.62
CA GLY A 378 -2.70 -29.02 0.94
C GLY A 378 -1.24 -29.48 1.11
N ALA A 379 -0.27 -28.56 1.00
CA ALA A 379 1.13 -28.85 1.25
C ALA A 379 1.39 -29.23 2.72
N MET A 380 0.81 -28.47 3.66
CA MET A 380 0.88 -28.77 5.09
C MET A 380 0.30 -30.15 5.43
N GLN A 381 -0.83 -30.52 4.82
CA GLN A 381 -1.44 -31.83 5.02
C GLN A 381 -0.60 -32.97 4.42
N GLY A 382 0.19 -32.70 3.38
CA GLY A 382 1.18 -33.64 2.84
C GLY A 382 2.29 -33.99 3.85
N PHE A 383 2.77 -32.99 4.61
CA PHE A 383 3.76 -33.19 5.66
C PHE A 383 3.21 -33.88 6.91
N LEU A 384 2.03 -33.45 7.39
CA LEU A 384 1.41 -34.05 8.59
C LEU A 384 0.78 -35.42 8.32
N GLY A 385 0.36 -35.70 7.08
CA GLY A 385 -0.37 -36.89 6.70
C GLY A 385 0.49 -38.13 6.46
N GLY A 386 1.82 -38.05 6.60
CA GLY A 386 2.73 -39.20 6.48
C GLY A 386 2.75 -39.88 5.11
N SER A 387 2.05 -39.36 4.10
CA SER A 387 2.17 -39.83 2.73
C SER A 387 3.41 -39.17 2.11
N SER A 388 4.57 -39.76 2.38
CA SER A 388 5.80 -39.51 1.64
C SER A 388 5.52 -39.71 0.15
N ARG A 389 5.12 -38.65 -0.55
CA ARG A 389 5.10 -38.66 -2.00
C ARG A 389 6.57 -38.74 -2.41
N PRO A 390 6.97 -39.75 -3.19
CA PRO A 390 8.33 -39.80 -3.68
C PRO A 390 8.58 -38.53 -4.50
N ARG A 391 9.67 -37.84 -4.15
CA ARG A 391 10.27 -36.69 -4.83
C ARG A 391 10.50 -37.05 -6.31
N SER A 392 9.47 -36.94 -7.15
CA SER A 392 9.60 -37.19 -8.58
C SER A 392 10.08 -35.91 -9.22
N GLY A 393 11.36 -35.91 -9.60
CA GLY A 393 12.03 -34.80 -10.26
C GLY A 393 11.19 -34.21 -11.38
N LEU A 394 11.04 -32.89 -11.33
CA LEU A 394 10.55 -32.05 -12.39
C LEU A 394 11.57 -32.10 -13.55
N ALA A 395 11.41 -33.09 -14.43
CA ALA A 395 12.17 -33.20 -15.67
C ALA A 395 11.23 -33.11 -16.86
N GLY A 396 11.36 -32.00 -17.60
CA GLY A 396 11.37 -32.01 -19.06
C GLY A 396 10.04 -32.26 -19.80
N ALA A 397 9.49 -31.15 -20.30
CA ALA A 397 9.19 -30.94 -21.72
C ALA A 397 8.44 -32.04 -22.53
N GLY A 398 7.23 -31.66 -22.97
CA GLY A 398 6.86 -31.75 -24.38
C GLY A 398 5.91 -32.88 -24.75
N GLY A 399 4.72 -32.51 -25.26
CA GLY A 399 4.02 -33.39 -26.20
C GLY A 399 2.49 -33.32 -26.19
N ALA A 400 1.97 -32.66 -27.23
CA ALA A 400 0.79 -33.04 -28.00
C ALA A 400 -0.63 -32.76 -27.46
N MET A 401 -1.34 -31.97 -28.30
CA MET A 401 -2.78 -31.83 -28.43
C MET A 401 -3.54 -33.15 -28.44
N ALA A 402 -4.80 -33.10 -28.01
CA ALA A 402 -6.00 -33.22 -28.85
C ALA A 402 -7.12 -33.98 -28.12
N GLY A 403 -8.35 -33.44 -28.17
CA GLY A 403 -9.54 -34.27 -27.98
C GLY A 403 -10.72 -33.62 -27.25
N MET A 404 -11.52 -32.86 -28.00
CA MET A 404 -12.99 -32.87 -28.01
C MET A 404 -13.76 -33.06 -26.68
N GLY A 405 -14.54 -32.03 -26.36
CA GLY A 405 -16.00 -32.15 -26.42
C GLY A 405 -16.73 -32.31 -25.08
N GLY A 406 -17.71 -31.44 -24.84
CA GLY A 406 -18.75 -31.69 -23.85
C GLY A 406 -19.34 -30.43 -23.24
N ALA A 407 -20.43 -29.95 -23.83
CA ALA A 407 -21.28 -28.91 -23.29
C ALA A 407 -22.02 -29.37 -22.02
N ALA A 408 -22.10 -28.49 -21.01
CA ALA A 408 -23.18 -28.39 -20.02
C ALA A 408 -22.98 -27.06 -19.26
N MET A 409 -23.70 -25.99 -19.59
CA MET A 409 -24.96 -25.57 -18.96
C MET A 409 -25.02 -25.73 -17.43
N GLY A 410 -25.19 -24.60 -16.74
CA GLY A 410 -25.92 -24.54 -15.47
C GLY A 410 -25.27 -23.64 -14.42
N GLY A 411 -25.99 -22.60 -13.99
CA GLY A 411 -25.78 -22.03 -12.65
C GLY A 411 -25.69 -20.50 -12.57
N MET A 412 -26.79 -19.82 -12.88
CA MET A 412 -27.06 -18.48 -12.35
C MET A 412 -27.08 -18.52 -10.82
N GLY A 413 -26.30 -17.66 -10.17
CA GLY A 413 -26.33 -17.46 -8.71
C GLY A 413 -26.18 -15.98 -8.40
N GLY A 414 -27.28 -15.24 -8.48
CA GLY A 414 -27.37 -13.85 -8.06
C GLY A 414 -27.38 -13.74 -6.53
N GLY A 415 -26.52 -12.89 -5.99
CA GLY A 415 -26.48 -12.52 -4.58
C GLY A 415 -26.53 -11.01 -4.43
N MET A 416 -27.71 -10.41 -4.61
CA MET A 416 -27.99 -9.04 -4.20
C MET A 416 -28.28 -9.03 -2.69
N GLY A 417 -27.29 -8.63 -1.88
CA GLY A 417 -27.47 -8.33 -0.47
C GLY A 417 -27.84 -6.86 -0.26
N ALA A 418 -29.14 -6.57 -0.23
CA ALA A 418 -29.67 -5.27 0.21
C ALA A 418 -29.60 -5.16 1.74
N GLY A 419 -28.56 -4.50 2.25
CA GLY A 419 -28.43 -4.14 3.66
C GLY A 419 -29.08 -2.78 3.94
N GLY A 420 -30.27 -2.80 4.50
CA GLY A 420 -31.06 -1.63 4.86
C GLY A 420 -30.42 -0.74 5.93
N MET A 421 -30.58 0.56 5.74
CA MET A 421 -30.25 1.63 6.69
C MET A 421 -31.14 1.57 7.93
N SER A 422 -30.57 1.88 9.09
CA SER A 422 -31.31 2.37 10.26
C SER A 422 -30.52 3.52 10.88
N ARG A 423 -30.89 4.75 10.52
CA ARG A 423 -30.47 5.98 11.21
C ARG A 423 -31.37 6.18 12.44
N PRO A 424 -30.82 6.43 13.64
CA PRO A 424 -31.63 6.89 14.76
C PRO A 424 -32.01 8.37 14.61
N PRO A 425 -33.17 8.80 15.13
CA PRO A 425 -33.61 10.18 15.09
C PRO A 425 -32.83 11.05 16.08
N ALA A 426 -32.44 12.24 15.61
CA ALA A 426 -32.04 13.34 16.47
C ALA A 426 -33.29 13.97 17.10
N GLY A 427 -33.29 14.13 18.41
CA GLY A 427 -34.35 14.82 19.15
C GLY A 427 -33.79 15.44 20.43
N ALA A 428 -33.98 16.76 20.52
CA ALA A 428 -33.92 17.68 21.66
C ALA A 428 -32.57 17.88 22.36
#